data_AF-A0A182T1E5-F1
#
_entry.id   AF-A0A182T1E5-F1
#
_cell.length_a   1.000
_cell.length_b   1.000
_cell.length_c   1.000
_cell.angle_alpha   90.00
_cell.angle_beta   90.00
_cell.angle_gamma   90.00
#
_symmetry.space_group_name_H-M   'P 1'
#
loop_
_entity.id
_entity.type
_entity.pdbx_description
1 polymer ?
#
loop_
_entity_poly.entity_id
_entity_poly.type
_entity_poly.pdbx_seq_one_letter_code
_entity_poly.pdbx_strand_id
1 'polypeptide(L)'
;MPGFYMAKILINGTESFNAIRTVVVGLCLPSACSIADVETLLKLDISRRHVEQELVSVRSPTLNNFSLWDDFTFRILFIFSVIVVILLISGTGYDLVLRRRYKAKMRIKSYCKELTGDMTNGLGCTTYDLTRREPEENGKGNCTVIRVPTSVNNNNSDENLAVELTATEETKLSLWAELLLSFSVVTNFKAICDKNVGNDTIPSIHGLRAISMAWVILGHTMIVVFKYSDNMELRKVVEKEFLFQIVLNGAYSVDTFFFISGFLVSFIYFRTNAKGKLEKLTKGVSEFTAGTFHFFGLVGYRFVRLTAPYLYVLGVVEVVMRYLEQNSVFEPPTQDHVNCPKYWWRNILYINTLFPVEQM
;
A
#
# COMPACT_ATOMS: atom_id res chain seq x y z
N MET A 1 4.32 34.06 27.07
CA MET A 1 3.14 33.35 26.52
C MET A 1 2.76 32.25 27.52
N PRO A 2 1.49 31.81 27.60
CA PRO A 2 1.16 30.63 28.40
C PRO A 2 1.75 29.37 27.75
N GLY A 3 2.44 28.54 28.52
CA GLY A 3 2.88 27.20 28.14
C GLY A 3 1.91 26.15 28.67
N PHE A 4 1.68 25.10 27.88
CA PHE A 4 0.81 23.98 28.27
C PHE A 4 1.66 22.74 28.59
N TYR A 5 1.40 22.14 29.75
CA TYR A 5 2.12 20.98 30.26
C TYR A 5 1.12 19.87 30.60
N MET A 6 1.52 18.64 30.37
CA MET A 6 0.76 17.45 30.71
C MET A 6 1.57 16.66 31.73
N ALA A 7 0.99 16.43 32.90
CA ALA A 7 1.59 15.64 33.95
C ALA A 7 0.82 14.33 34.14
N LYS A 8 1.56 13.22 34.23
CA LYS A 8 1.01 11.88 34.48
C LYS A 8 1.31 11.50 35.92
N ILE A 9 0.25 11.31 36.71
CA ILE A 9 0.34 11.04 38.14
C ILE A 9 -0.31 9.69 38.40
N LEU A 10 0.43 8.81 39.07
CA LEU A 10 -0.07 7.55 39.60
C LEU A 10 -0.65 7.80 40.99
N ILE A 11 -1.89 7.40 41.21
CA ILE A 11 -2.55 7.51 42.51
C ILE A 11 -2.69 6.10 43.07
N ASN A 12 -2.01 5.84 44.18
CA ASN A 12 -2.08 4.58 44.89
C ASN A 12 -3.11 4.72 46.02
N GLY A 13 -4.27 4.07 45.87
CA GLY A 13 -5.25 3.90 46.95
C GLY A 13 -5.84 5.18 47.54
N THR A 14 -6.91 5.69 46.94
CA THR A 14 -7.93 6.44 47.71
C THR A 14 -8.91 5.44 48.32
N GLU A 15 -9.28 5.60 49.61
CA GLU A 15 -10.15 4.68 50.38
C GLU A 15 -11.45 4.22 49.68
N SER A 16 -11.89 4.91 48.64
CA SER A 16 -13.12 4.61 47.90
C SER A 16 -12.96 3.62 46.73
N PHE A 17 -11.74 3.40 46.23
CA PHE A 17 -11.49 2.57 45.04
C PHE A 17 -10.16 1.83 45.21
N ASN A 18 -10.19 0.55 45.58
CA ASN A 18 -9.03 -0.35 45.74
C ASN A 18 -8.30 -0.67 44.41
N ALA A 19 -7.96 0.34 43.60
CA ALA A 19 -7.27 0.16 42.33
C ALA A 19 -6.29 1.31 42.08
N ILE A 20 -5.07 0.96 41.66
CA ILE A 20 -4.08 1.92 41.16
C ILE A 20 -4.63 2.56 39.89
N ARG A 21 -4.63 3.90 39.82
CA ARG A 21 -5.08 4.63 38.64
C ARG A 21 -4.04 5.65 38.21
N THR A 22 -3.91 5.80 36.90
CA THR A 22 -3.09 6.85 36.30
C THR A 22 -4.00 7.99 35.87
N VAL A 23 -3.72 9.19 36.36
CA VAL A 23 -4.43 10.42 36.01
C VAL A 23 -3.51 11.30 35.18
N VAL A 24 -4.03 11.84 34.09
CA VAL A 24 -3.32 12.79 33.25
C VAL A 24 -3.93 14.18 33.48
N VAL A 25 -3.11 15.14 33.90
CA VAL A 25 -3.54 16.50 34.24
C VAL A 25 -2.89 17.49 33.29
N GLY A 26 -3.70 18.36 32.67
CA GLY A 26 -3.24 19.51 31.90
C GLY A 26 -3.02 20.72 32.80
N LEU A 27 -1.84 21.34 32.71
CA LEU A 27 -1.39 22.47 33.52
C LEU A 27 -1.02 23.64 32.61
N CYS A 28 -1.57 24.82 32.88
CA CYS A 28 -1.18 26.05 32.23
C CYS A 28 -0.20 26.80 33.13
N LEU A 29 1.07 26.89 32.72
CA LEU A 29 2.14 27.59 33.44
C LEU A 29 2.82 28.58 32.49
N PRO A 30 3.56 29.59 32.98
CA PRO A 30 4.30 30.51 32.11
C PRO A 30 5.27 29.74 31.19
N SER A 31 5.37 30.14 29.91
CA SER A 31 6.29 29.51 28.94
C SER A 31 7.78 29.63 29.32
N ALA A 32 8.10 30.40 30.36
CA ALA A 32 9.45 30.50 30.91
C ALA A 32 9.84 29.29 31.77
N CYS A 33 8.88 28.50 32.27
CA CYS A 33 9.17 27.31 33.04
C CYS A 33 9.72 26.18 32.15
N SER A 34 10.85 25.61 32.53
CA SER A 34 11.34 24.39 31.89
C SER A 34 10.55 23.17 32.37
N ILE A 35 10.63 22.07 31.64
CA ILE A 35 9.98 20.80 32.04
C ILE A 35 10.48 20.35 33.43
N ALA A 36 11.76 20.55 33.74
CA ALA A 36 12.37 20.21 35.02
C ALA A 36 11.82 21.06 36.19
N ASP A 37 11.52 22.34 35.95
CA ASP A 37 10.90 23.21 36.96
C ASP A 37 9.50 22.73 37.32
N VAL A 38 8.72 22.35 36.30
CA VAL A 38 7.37 21.81 36.49
C VAL A 38 7.40 20.47 37.21
N GLU A 39 8.35 19.60 36.87
CA GLU A 39 8.54 18.31 37.55
C GLU A 39 8.86 18.52 39.04
N THR A 40 9.76 19.46 39.35
CA THR A 40 10.12 19.80 40.73
C THR A 40 8.93 20.37 41.49
N LEU A 41 8.17 21.28 40.87
CA LEU A 41 6.97 21.87 41.46
C LEU A 41 5.92 20.80 41.81
N LEU A 42 5.68 19.86 40.89
CA LEU A 42 4.70 18.78 41.09
C LEU A 42 5.15 17.79 42.16
N LYS A 43 6.44 17.43 42.19
CA LYS A 43 6.99 16.58 43.26
C LYS A 43 6.80 17.22 44.64
N LEU A 44 7.03 18.52 44.75
CA LEU A 44 6.81 19.27 46.00
C LEU A 44 5.34 19.31 46.43
N ASP A 45 4.40 19.45 45.49
CA ASP A 45 2.96 19.40 45.81
C ASP A 45 2.52 17.99 46.24
N ILE A 46 2.99 16.97 45.53
CA ILE A 46 2.71 15.56 45.83
C ILE A 46 3.22 15.19 47.23
N SER A 47 4.46 15.53 47.58
CA SER A 47 5.02 15.25 48.91
C SER A 47 4.31 15.96 50.06
N ARG A 48 3.53 17.02 49.79
CA ARG A 48 2.72 17.72 50.81
C ARG A 48 1.36 17.08 51.04
N ARG A 49 0.89 16.22 50.13
CA ARG A 49 -0.41 15.55 50.26
C ARG A 49 -0.27 14.27 51.07
N HIS A 50 -1.32 13.95 51.83
CA HIS A 50 -1.39 12.74 52.66
C HIS A 50 -1.78 11.47 51.87
N VAL A 51 -1.78 11.53 50.54
CA VAL A 51 -2.16 10.42 49.66
C VAL A 51 -0.91 9.93 48.94
N GLU A 52 -0.70 8.61 48.89
CA GLU A 52 0.39 8.01 48.10
C GLU A 52 0.19 8.33 46.61
N GLN A 53 0.98 9.27 46.11
CA GLN A 53 0.98 9.67 44.71
C GLN A 53 2.42 9.63 44.18
N GLU A 54 2.58 9.19 42.94
CA GLU A 54 3.87 9.15 42.26
C GLU A 54 3.78 9.90 40.93
N LEU A 55 4.71 10.82 40.70
CA LEU A 55 4.82 11.51 39.41
C LEU A 55 5.55 10.60 38.42
N VAL A 56 4.86 10.22 37.34
CA VAL A 56 5.40 9.33 36.31
C VAL A 56 6.15 10.12 35.24
N SER A 57 5.55 11.18 34.70
CA SER A 57 6.16 11.98 33.65
C SER A 57 5.52 13.36 33.50
N VAL A 58 6.29 14.32 32.98
CA VAL A 58 5.83 15.65 32.59
C VAL A 58 6.28 15.92 31.16
N ARG A 59 5.36 16.40 30.31
CA ARG A 59 5.65 16.76 28.91
C ARG A 59 4.98 18.07 28.54
N SER A 60 5.51 18.77 27.55
CA SER A 60 4.90 19.99 27.02
C SER A 60 4.80 19.93 25.50
N PRO A 61 3.58 19.94 24.95
CA PRO A 61 3.37 20.04 23.50
C PRO A 61 3.79 21.39 22.92
N THR A 62 3.81 22.45 23.73
CA THR A 62 4.04 23.83 23.26
C THR A 62 5.49 24.26 23.28
N LEU A 63 6.33 23.59 24.07
CA LEU A 63 7.75 23.95 24.26
C LEU A 63 8.70 23.08 23.43
N ASN A 64 8.22 21.98 22.85
CA ASN A 64 9.02 21.13 22.01
C ASN A 64 9.09 21.71 20.58
N ASN A 65 10.26 22.20 20.18
CA ASN A 65 10.54 22.60 18.81
C ASN A 65 10.87 21.36 17.95
N PHE A 66 9.93 20.43 17.84
CA PHE A 66 10.12 19.25 16.99
C PHE A 66 9.93 19.62 15.53
N SER A 67 10.98 19.46 14.73
CA SER A 67 10.88 19.51 13.27
C SER A 67 10.89 18.09 12.72
N LEU A 68 9.87 17.75 11.93
CA LEU A 68 9.84 16.49 11.16
C LEU A 68 11.07 16.36 10.26
N TRP A 69 11.63 17.49 9.79
CA TRP A 69 12.81 17.49 8.94
C TRP A 69 14.09 17.07 9.64
N ASP A 70 14.15 17.06 10.97
CA ASP A 70 15.33 16.57 11.69
C ASP A 70 15.34 15.04 11.80
N ASP A 71 14.18 14.40 11.60
CA ASP A 71 14.05 12.96 11.67
C ASP A 71 14.60 12.27 10.40
N PHE A 72 15.57 11.37 10.59
CA PHE A 72 16.19 10.60 9.51
C PHE A 72 15.19 9.69 8.77
N THR A 73 14.27 9.06 9.49
CA THR A 73 13.23 8.19 8.92
C THR A 73 12.29 9.01 8.04
N PHE A 74 11.90 10.22 8.48
CA PHE A 74 11.09 11.11 7.67
C PHE A 74 11.79 11.53 6.37
N ARG A 75 13.09 11.88 6.44
CA ARG A 75 13.87 12.24 5.23
C ARG A 75 13.87 11.11 4.20
N ILE A 76 14.09 9.87 4.62
CA ILE A 76 14.07 8.70 3.73
C ILE A 76 12.69 8.54 3.09
N LEU A 77 11.62 8.57 3.89
CA LEU A 77 10.25 8.42 3.39
C LEU A 77 9.87 9.53 2.42
N PHE A 78 10.28 10.77 2.72
CA PHE A 78 10.05 11.91 1.86
C PHE A 78 10.75 11.74 0.50
N ILE A 79 12.05 11.40 0.51
CA ILE A 79 12.82 11.17 -0.72
C ILE A 79 12.20 10.04 -1.55
N PHE A 80 11.86 8.91 -0.91
CA PHE A 80 11.24 7.77 -1.57
C PHE A 80 9.90 8.14 -2.21
N SER A 81 9.04 8.84 -1.47
CA SER A 81 7.75 9.33 -1.97
C SER A 81 7.91 10.29 -3.14
N VAL A 82 8.88 11.20 -3.08
CA VAL A 82 9.19 12.12 -4.20
C VAL A 82 9.65 11.34 -5.43
N ILE A 83 10.53 10.34 -5.28
CA ILE A 83 10.97 9.48 -6.39
C ILE A 83 9.78 8.77 -7.03
N VAL A 84 8.90 8.17 -6.23
CA VAL A 84 7.70 7.49 -6.73
C VAL A 84 6.79 8.47 -7.48
N VAL A 85 6.57 9.67 -6.95
CA VAL A 85 5.75 10.70 -7.62
C VAL A 85 6.35 11.09 -8.97
N ILE A 86 7.68 11.27 -9.06
CA ILE A 86 8.36 11.54 -10.33
C ILE A 86 8.17 10.38 -11.32
N LEU A 87 8.30 9.13 -10.87
CA LEU A 87 8.03 7.95 -11.70
C LEU A 87 6.57 7.90 -12.18
N LEU A 88 5.61 8.23 -11.33
CA LEU A 88 4.19 8.29 -11.70
C LEU A 88 3.92 9.38 -12.75
N ILE A 89 4.49 10.58 -12.57
CA ILE A 89 4.33 11.69 -13.53
C ILE A 89 4.98 11.33 -14.86
N SER A 90 6.20 10.82 -14.86
CA SER A 90 6.93 10.44 -16.07
C SER A 90 6.24 9.29 -16.81
N GLY A 91 5.82 8.24 -16.09
CA GLY A 91 5.07 7.10 -16.62
C GLY A 91 3.74 7.52 -17.24
N THR A 92 2.99 8.39 -16.55
CA THR A 92 1.72 8.92 -17.07
C THR A 92 1.93 9.81 -18.29
N GLY A 93 2.96 10.68 -18.27
CA GLY A 93 3.32 11.50 -19.41
C GLY A 93 3.68 10.67 -20.64
N TYR A 94 4.49 9.61 -20.45
CA TYR A 94 4.86 8.69 -21.52
C TYR A 94 3.66 7.93 -22.10
N ASP A 95 2.77 7.42 -21.24
CA ASP A 95 1.53 6.76 -21.66
C ASP A 95 0.63 7.70 -22.47
N LEU A 96 0.46 8.95 -22.03
CA LEU A 96 -0.33 9.95 -22.76
C LEU A 96 0.26 10.27 -24.14
N VAL A 97 1.59 10.40 -24.24
CA VAL A 97 2.28 10.61 -25.52
C VAL A 97 2.08 9.41 -26.44
N LEU A 98 2.23 8.19 -25.93
CA LEU A 98 2.04 6.97 -26.70
C LEU A 98 0.59 6.85 -27.21
N ARG A 99 -0.40 7.12 -26.35
CA ARG A 99 -1.82 7.14 -26.72
C ARG A 99 -2.14 8.20 -27.76
N ARG A 100 -1.55 9.40 -27.67
CA ARG A 100 -1.70 10.47 -28.67
C ARG A 100 -1.12 10.05 -30.02
N ARG A 101 0.10 9.50 -30.04
CA ARG A 101 0.76 8.97 -31.26
C ARG A 101 -0.07 7.85 -31.89
N TYR A 102 -0.58 6.93 -31.07
CA TYR A 102 -1.44 5.84 -31.53
C TYR A 102 -2.75 6.35 -32.15
N LYS A 103 -3.45 7.27 -31.47
CA LYS A 103 -4.69 7.89 -32.00
C LYS A 103 -4.43 8.67 -33.30
N ALA A 104 -3.27 9.31 -33.46
CA ALA A 104 -2.89 9.99 -34.70
C ALA A 104 -2.68 9.00 -35.85
N LYS A 105 -1.92 7.91 -35.61
CA LYS A 105 -1.74 6.83 -36.60
C LYS A 105 -3.06 6.17 -37.01
N MET A 106 -3.97 5.93 -36.06
CA MET A 106 -5.29 5.35 -36.35
C MET A 106 -6.19 6.28 -37.14
N ARG A 107 -6.12 7.61 -36.89
CA ARG A 107 -6.82 8.61 -37.71
C ARG A 107 -6.31 8.65 -39.16
N ILE A 108 -5.00 8.59 -39.35
CA ILE A 108 -4.39 8.50 -40.69
C ILE A 108 -4.82 7.20 -41.39
N LYS A 109 -4.79 6.06 -40.67
CA LYS A 109 -5.21 4.76 -41.24
C LYS A 109 -6.70 4.72 -41.63
N SER A 110 -7.57 5.32 -40.82
CA SER A 110 -9.01 5.40 -41.13
C SER A 110 -9.28 6.30 -42.33
N TYR A 111 -8.62 7.46 -42.41
CA TYR A 111 -8.70 8.35 -43.57
C TYR A 111 -8.21 7.67 -44.86
N CYS A 112 -7.08 6.95 -44.82
CA CYS A 112 -6.61 6.19 -45.99
C CYS A 112 -7.59 5.08 -46.40
N LYS A 113 -8.22 4.39 -45.42
CA LYS A 113 -9.20 3.32 -45.69
C LYS A 113 -10.45 3.88 -46.37
N GLU A 114 -10.94 5.03 -45.92
CA GLU A 114 -12.11 5.72 -46.49
C GLU A 114 -11.82 6.19 -47.92
N LEU A 115 -10.65 6.78 -48.15
CA LEU A 115 -10.20 7.21 -49.49
C LEU A 115 -10.08 6.04 -50.48
N THR A 116 -9.60 4.88 -50.03
CA THR A 116 -9.57 3.66 -50.87
C THR A 116 -10.94 3.01 -51.07
N GLY A 117 -11.89 3.23 -50.16
CA GLY A 117 -13.26 2.73 -50.30
C GLY A 117 -14.02 3.46 -51.40
N ASP A 118 -13.88 4.79 -51.46
CA ASP A 118 -14.51 5.63 -52.48
C ASP A 118 -13.86 5.50 -53.87
N MET A 119 -12.60 5.07 -53.95
CA MET A 119 -11.89 4.88 -55.21
C MET A 119 -12.25 3.58 -55.98
N THR A 120 -13.12 2.73 -55.45
CA THR A 120 -13.49 1.47 -56.13
C THR A 120 -14.33 1.67 -57.40
N ASN A 121 -14.76 2.90 -57.72
CA ASN A 121 -15.52 3.22 -58.93
C ASN A 121 -14.83 4.17 -59.94
N GLY A 122 -13.51 4.41 -59.86
CA GLY A 122 -12.86 5.27 -60.87
C GLY A 122 -11.34 5.15 -60.92
N LEU A 123 -10.81 4.92 -62.12
CA LEU A 123 -9.38 4.96 -62.41
C LEU A 123 -8.75 6.31 -62.00
N GLY A 124 -7.70 6.23 -61.18
CA GLY A 124 -6.48 7.05 -61.28
C GLY A 124 -6.41 8.36 -60.49
N CYS A 125 -5.55 8.42 -59.45
CA CYS A 125 -4.30 9.20 -59.50
C CYS A 125 -3.43 9.07 -58.23
N THR A 126 -2.13 9.26 -58.50
CA THR A 126 -0.95 9.40 -57.63
C THR A 126 -1.16 10.08 -56.27
N THR A 127 -0.68 9.44 -55.19
CA THR A 127 -0.57 10.06 -53.87
C THR A 127 0.77 10.77 -53.74
N TYR A 128 0.72 12.10 -53.67
CA TYR A 128 1.86 12.95 -53.35
C TYR A 128 2.27 12.74 -51.89
N ASP A 129 3.55 12.45 -51.70
CA ASP A 129 4.22 12.33 -50.42
C ASP A 129 4.40 13.72 -49.78
N LEU A 130 3.71 13.97 -48.66
CA LEU A 130 3.83 15.18 -47.84
C LEU A 130 4.60 14.90 -46.55
N THR A 131 5.80 14.33 -46.64
CA THR A 131 6.90 14.62 -45.71
C THR A 131 8.25 14.27 -46.36
N ARG A 132 8.76 15.17 -47.21
CA ARG A 132 10.07 15.03 -47.84
C ARG A 132 11.20 14.97 -46.80
N ARG A 133 11.86 13.81 -46.71
CA ARG A 133 13.33 13.68 -46.64
C ARG A 133 13.69 12.56 -47.62
N GLU A 134 14.73 12.79 -48.41
CA GLU A 134 15.04 12.21 -49.73
C GLU A 134 14.99 10.67 -49.86
N PRO A 135 14.78 10.14 -51.09
CA PRO A 135 14.56 8.72 -51.34
C PRO A 135 15.88 7.97 -51.57
N GLU A 136 16.05 6.82 -50.92
CA GLU A 136 16.85 5.73 -51.46
C GLU A 136 15.96 4.52 -51.76
N GLU A 137 16.27 3.89 -52.89
CA GLU A 137 15.54 2.83 -53.56
C GLU A 137 15.39 1.54 -52.73
N ASN A 138 14.35 0.79 -53.10
CA ASN A 138 14.02 -0.60 -52.72
C ASN A 138 13.24 -0.83 -51.43
N GLY A 139 11.91 -0.89 -51.61
CA GLY A 139 11.20 -2.14 -51.32
C GLY A 139 10.45 -2.24 -49.99
N LYS A 140 9.10 -2.19 -50.11
CA LYS A 140 8.08 -2.71 -49.16
C LYS A 140 7.94 -1.95 -47.82
N GLY A 141 7.07 -0.94 -47.82
CA GLY A 141 6.55 -0.33 -46.59
C GLY A 141 5.61 -1.28 -45.84
N ASN A 142 6.09 -1.91 -44.77
CA ASN A 142 5.27 -2.68 -43.83
C ASN A 142 4.53 -1.74 -42.87
N CYS A 143 3.19 -1.82 -42.84
CA CYS A 143 2.36 -1.14 -41.84
C CYS A 143 2.37 -1.90 -40.52
N THR A 144 3.17 -1.45 -39.54
CA THR A 144 3.17 -2.01 -38.18
C THR A 144 2.04 -1.42 -37.33
N VAL A 145 1.08 -2.25 -36.93
CA VAL A 145 0.03 -1.89 -35.95
C VAL A 145 0.54 -2.20 -34.55
N ILE A 146 0.76 -1.16 -33.76
CA ILE A 146 1.17 -1.26 -32.36
C ILE A 146 -0.08 -1.48 -31.50
N ARG A 147 -0.35 -2.69 -31.02
CA ARG A 147 -1.32 -2.88 -29.93
C ARG A 147 -0.66 -2.51 -28.61
N VAL A 148 -1.21 -1.50 -27.93
CA VAL A 148 -0.95 -1.29 -26.50
C VAL A 148 -1.78 -2.34 -25.75
N PRO A 149 -1.21 -3.16 -24.85
CA PRO A 149 -2.00 -4.13 -24.10
C PRO A 149 -2.95 -3.39 -23.16
N THR A 150 -4.20 -3.24 -23.57
CA THR A 150 -5.31 -3.04 -22.65
C THR A 150 -5.73 -4.42 -22.14
N SER A 151 -5.56 -4.65 -20.83
CA SER A 151 -6.14 -5.74 -20.04
C SER A 151 -6.08 -7.12 -20.69
N VAL A 152 -5.17 -7.96 -20.19
CA VAL A 152 -5.12 -9.40 -20.48
C VAL A 152 -6.50 -10.02 -20.25
N ASN A 153 -7.25 -10.24 -21.32
CA ASN A 153 -8.45 -11.07 -21.31
C ASN A 153 -8.08 -12.38 -21.99
N ASN A 154 -7.77 -13.40 -21.19
CA ASN A 154 -7.50 -14.75 -21.68
C ASN A 154 -8.84 -15.46 -21.91
N ASN A 155 -9.36 -15.36 -23.12
CA ASN A 155 -10.33 -16.34 -23.63
C ASN A 155 -9.67 -17.07 -24.79
N ASN A 156 -9.18 -18.27 -24.53
CA ASN A 156 -8.97 -19.26 -25.59
C ASN A 156 -10.33 -19.89 -25.89
N SER A 157 -10.87 -19.55 -27.05
CA SER A 157 -11.75 -20.42 -27.81
C SER A 157 -11.15 -20.49 -29.20
N ASP A 158 -10.27 -21.46 -29.41
CA ASP A 158 -9.83 -21.87 -30.74
C ASP A 158 -10.99 -22.64 -31.38
N GLU A 159 -11.60 -22.06 -32.41
CA GLU A 159 -11.83 -22.71 -33.71
C GLU A 159 -12.81 -21.88 -34.57
N ASN A 160 -12.40 -21.67 -35.83
CA ASN A 160 -13.20 -21.23 -36.97
C ASN A 160 -13.54 -19.74 -37.11
N LEU A 161 -12.62 -18.96 -37.67
CA LEU A 161 -12.91 -18.25 -38.92
C LEU A 161 -11.62 -17.79 -39.61
N ALA A 162 -11.30 -18.46 -40.71
CA ALA A 162 -10.25 -18.08 -41.63
C ALA A 162 -10.48 -16.66 -42.16
N VAL A 163 -9.67 -15.70 -41.69
CA VAL A 163 -9.19 -14.58 -42.49
C VAL A 163 -7.74 -14.34 -42.09
N GLU A 164 -6.87 -14.99 -42.86
CA GLU A 164 -5.45 -14.71 -42.94
C GLU A 164 -5.26 -13.23 -43.35
N LEU A 165 -5.07 -12.35 -42.36
CA LEU A 165 -4.52 -11.02 -42.59
C LEU A 165 -3.38 -10.79 -41.62
N THR A 166 -2.18 -11.11 -42.12
CA THR A 166 -0.88 -10.52 -41.79
C THR A 166 -0.48 -10.50 -40.31
N ALA A 167 0.53 -11.32 -39.99
CA ALA A 167 1.38 -11.18 -38.82
C ALA A 167 1.75 -9.71 -38.57
N THR A 168 1.12 -9.11 -37.57
CA THR A 168 1.47 -7.77 -37.09
C THR A 168 2.72 -7.88 -36.24
N GLU A 169 3.86 -7.37 -36.75
CA GLU A 169 5.07 -7.16 -35.95
C GLU A 169 4.75 -6.28 -34.75
N GLU A 170 4.68 -6.89 -33.56
CA GLU A 170 4.73 -6.19 -32.29
C GLU A 170 6.10 -5.53 -32.16
N THR A 171 6.18 -4.21 -32.31
CA THR A 171 7.36 -3.46 -31.91
C THR A 171 7.55 -3.67 -30.40
N LYS A 172 8.42 -4.61 -30.00
CA LYS A 172 8.77 -4.85 -28.60
C LYS A 172 9.24 -3.54 -27.99
N LEU A 173 8.53 -3.04 -26.98
CA LEU A 173 8.99 -1.89 -26.22
C LEU A 173 10.31 -2.26 -25.52
N SER A 174 11.20 -1.29 -25.34
CA SER A 174 12.37 -1.48 -24.48
C SER A 174 11.93 -1.80 -23.04
N LEU A 175 12.69 -2.63 -22.33
CA LEU A 175 12.43 -2.98 -20.92
C LEU A 175 12.22 -1.73 -20.04
N TRP A 176 13.00 -0.67 -20.29
CA TRP A 176 12.87 0.60 -19.58
C TRP A 176 11.56 1.33 -19.89
N ALA A 177 11.08 1.22 -21.13
CA ALA A 177 9.80 1.79 -21.52
C ALA A 177 8.62 1.02 -20.90
N GLU A 178 8.72 -0.30 -20.79
CA GLU A 178 7.72 -1.13 -20.09
C GLU A 178 7.71 -0.84 -18.59
N LEU A 179 8.88 -0.75 -17.97
CA LEU A 179 9.02 -0.40 -16.56
C LEU A 179 8.45 0.99 -16.28
N LEU A 180 8.74 1.98 -17.12
CA LEU A 180 8.18 3.33 -16.97
C LEU A 180 6.67 3.35 -17.22
N LEU A 181 6.15 2.56 -18.16
CA LEU A 181 4.71 2.42 -18.41
C LEU A 181 3.96 1.78 -17.23
N SER A 182 4.64 0.91 -16.46
CA SER A 182 4.05 0.30 -15.25
C SER A 182 3.69 1.33 -14.16
N PHE A 183 4.30 2.52 -14.19
CA PHE A 183 3.97 3.64 -13.30
C PHE A 183 2.86 4.57 -13.85
N SER A 184 2.27 4.27 -15.01
CA SER A 184 1.17 5.09 -15.54
C SER A 184 -0.06 5.03 -14.64
N VAL A 185 -0.43 6.17 -14.07
CA VAL A 185 -1.61 6.30 -13.21
C VAL A 185 -2.88 5.99 -13.99
N VAL A 186 -2.99 6.44 -15.24
CA VAL A 186 -4.19 6.25 -16.07
C VAL A 186 -4.44 4.77 -16.36
N THR A 187 -3.37 4.03 -16.70
CA THR A 187 -3.49 2.60 -17.01
C THR A 187 -3.76 1.78 -15.75
N ASN A 188 -3.06 2.06 -14.66
CA ASN A 188 -3.29 1.40 -13.37
C ASN A 188 -4.70 1.69 -12.82
N PHE A 189 -5.16 2.94 -12.90
CA PHE A 189 -6.51 3.31 -12.45
C PHE A 189 -7.59 2.62 -13.29
N LYS A 190 -7.41 2.55 -14.62
CA LYS A 190 -8.33 1.80 -15.49
C LYS A 190 -8.36 0.32 -15.14
N ALA A 191 -7.21 -0.28 -14.79
CA ALA A 191 -7.14 -1.67 -14.37
C ALA A 191 -7.82 -1.90 -13.00
N ILE A 192 -7.71 -0.96 -12.06
CA ILE A 192 -8.38 -1.01 -10.76
C ILE A 192 -9.91 -0.91 -10.92
N CYS A 193 -10.38 -0.05 -11.82
CA CYS A 193 -11.80 0.11 -12.13
C CYS A 193 -12.35 -0.95 -13.11
N ASP A 194 -11.53 -1.88 -13.56
CA ASP A 194 -11.97 -2.96 -14.45
C ASP A 194 -12.86 -3.93 -13.65
N LYS A 195 -14.05 -4.18 -14.19
CA LYS A 195 -15.03 -5.09 -13.58
C LYS A 195 -14.92 -6.51 -14.13
N ASN A 196 -14.10 -6.71 -15.16
CA ASN A 196 -13.91 -8.01 -15.77
C ASN A 196 -13.08 -8.90 -14.85
N VAL A 197 -13.71 -9.93 -14.31
CA VAL A 197 -13.04 -10.96 -13.53
C VAL A 197 -12.63 -12.05 -14.51
N GLY A 198 -11.33 -12.19 -14.77
CA GLY A 198 -10.84 -13.18 -15.72
C GLY A 198 -11.22 -14.60 -15.31
N ASN A 199 -11.47 -15.47 -16.30
CA ASN A 199 -11.79 -16.90 -16.11
C ASN A 199 -10.75 -17.68 -15.29
N ASP A 200 -9.58 -17.07 -15.07
CA ASP A 200 -8.50 -17.61 -14.26
C ASP A 200 -8.62 -17.33 -12.74
N THR A 201 -9.67 -16.65 -12.30
CA THR A 201 -9.87 -16.25 -10.89
C THR A 201 -11.19 -16.76 -10.31
N ILE A 202 -11.32 -16.77 -8.99
CA ILE A 202 -12.51 -17.26 -8.27
C ILE A 202 -13.25 -16.02 -7.72
N PRO A 203 -14.39 -15.62 -8.31
CA PRO A 203 -15.11 -14.39 -7.95
C PRO A 203 -15.47 -14.28 -6.46
N SER A 204 -15.89 -15.38 -5.84
CA SER A 204 -16.29 -15.41 -4.42
C SER A 204 -15.16 -15.03 -3.46
N ILE A 205 -13.89 -15.32 -3.81
CA ILE A 205 -12.73 -14.95 -3.02
C ILE A 205 -12.53 -13.44 -2.99
N HIS A 206 -12.86 -12.74 -4.07
CA HIS A 206 -12.79 -11.28 -4.10
C HIS A 206 -13.81 -10.65 -3.14
N GLY A 207 -15.03 -11.18 -3.09
CA GLY A 207 -16.05 -10.76 -2.13
C GLY A 207 -15.64 -11.04 -0.68
N LEU A 208 -15.10 -12.23 -0.40
CA LEU A 208 -14.63 -12.59 0.93
C LEU A 208 -13.50 -11.66 1.40
N ARG A 209 -12.54 -11.34 0.52
CA ARG A 209 -11.48 -10.36 0.82
C ARG A 209 -12.03 -8.98 1.16
N ALA A 210 -13.04 -8.50 0.42
CA ALA A 210 -13.62 -7.18 0.66
C ALA A 210 -14.30 -7.12 2.05
N ILE A 211 -15.07 -8.15 2.40
CA ILE A 211 -15.74 -8.23 3.71
C ILE A 211 -14.70 -8.32 4.83
N SER A 212 -13.68 -9.19 4.70
CA SER A 212 -12.62 -9.31 5.70
C SER A 212 -11.82 -8.01 5.86
N MET A 213 -11.54 -7.28 4.76
CA MET A 213 -10.88 -5.96 4.84
C MET A 213 -11.72 -4.95 5.62
N ALA A 214 -13.02 -4.86 5.32
CA ALA A 214 -13.92 -3.97 6.05
C ALA A 214 -13.97 -4.32 7.55
N TRP A 215 -13.96 -5.62 7.87
CA TRP A 215 -13.97 -6.09 9.25
C TRP A 215 -12.67 -5.74 10.01
N VAL A 216 -11.49 -5.90 9.38
CA VAL A 216 -10.21 -5.48 9.96
C VAL A 216 -10.19 -3.97 10.21
N ILE A 217 -10.65 -3.17 9.24
CA ILE A 217 -10.71 -1.70 9.37
C ILE A 217 -11.63 -1.30 10.53
N LEU A 218 -12.81 -1.93 10.64
CA LEU A 218 -13.74 -1.70 11.74
C LEU A 218 -13.08 -2.01 13.10
N GLY A 219 -12.43 -3.16 13.23
CA GLY A 219 -11.74 -3.57 14.45
C GLY A 219 -10.68 -2.57 14.91
N HIS A 220 -9.75 -2.21 14.02
CA HIS A 220 -8.69 -1.23 14.35
C HIS A 220 -9.24 0.16 14.65
N THR A 221 -10.27 0.61 13.93
CA THR A 221 -10.91 1.91 14.20
C THR A 221 -11.50 1.93 15.60
N MET A 222 -12.22 0.88 15.99
CA MET A 222 -12.81 0.79 17.32
C MET A 222 -11.75 0.76 18.43
N ILE A 223 -10.65 0.01 18.26
CA ILE A 223 -9.54 -0.02 19.23
C ILE A 223 -9.00 1.39 19.49
N VAL A 224 -8.77 2.16 18.43
CA VAL A 224 -8.25 3.54 18.55
C VAL A 224 -9.27 4.46 19.21
N VAL A 225 -10.54 4.40 18.81
CA VAL A 225 -11.61 5.23 19.38
C VAL A 225 -11.78 4.98 20.87
N PHE A 226 -11.81 3.71 21.31
CA PHE A 226 -11.94 3.40 22.73
C PHE A 226 -10.75 3.87 23.56
N LYS A 227 -9.54 3.88 22.99
CA LYS A 227 -8.37 4.39 23.70
C LYS A 227 -8.46 5.87 24.03
N TYR A 228 -9.05 6.67 23.14
CA TYR A 228 -9.16 8.13 23.28
C TYR A 228 -10.54 8.61 23.73
N SER A 229 -11.47 7.70 24.03
CA SER A 229 -12.80 8.05 24.53
C SER A 229 -12.73 8.65 25.93
N ASP A 230 -13.44 9.76 26.16
CA ASP A 230 -13.59 10.37 27.49
C ASP A 230 -14.28 9.43 28.48
N ASN A 231 -15.12 8.52 27.98
CA ASN A 231 -15.81 7.53 28.79
C ASN A 231 -15.28 6.12 28.47
N MET A 232 -14.19 5.74 29.12
CA MET A 232 -13.62 4.39 29.01
C MET A 232 -14.57 3.31 29.56
N GLU A 233 -15.46 3.65 30.49
CA GLU A 233 -16.43 2.71 31.07
C GLU A 233 -17.55 2.34 30.08
N LEU A 234 -17.83 3.20 29.09
CA LEU A 234 -18.76 2.90 28.00
C LEU A 234 -18.34 1.63 27.25
N ARG A 235 -17.04 1.38 27.14
CA ARG A 235 -16.50 0.16 26.55
C ARG A 235 -17.06 -1.09 27.23
N LYS A 236 -17.07 -1.14 28.57
CA LYS A 236 -17.56 -2.31 29.33
C LYS A 236 -19.06 -2.56 29.15
N VAL A 237 -19.82 -1.52 28.80
CA VAL A 237 -21.25 -1.63 28.50
C VAL A 237 -21.44 -2.15 27.08
N VAL A 238 -20.79 -1.51 26.11
CA VAL A 238 -20.88 -1.86 24.68
C VAL A 238 -20.32 -3.25 24.40
N GLU A 239 -19.30 -3.70 25.14
CA GLU A 239 -18.73 -5.05 25.04
C GLU A 239 -19.75 -6.16 25.33
N LYS A 240 -20.83 -5.88 26.05
CA LYS A 240 -21.89 -6.86 26.34
C LYS A 240 -22.86 -7.05 25.18
N GLU A 241 -22.88 -6.13 24.22
CA GLU A 241 -23.78 -6.19 23.09
C GLU A 241 -23.37 -7.28 22.08
N PHE A 242 -24.36 -8.01 21.56
CA PHE A 242 -24.11 -9.11 20.64
C PHE A 242 -23.37 -8.67 19.36
N LEU A 243 -23.77 -7.53 18.77
CA LEU A 243 -23.13 -7.03 17.55
C LEU A 243 -21.67 -6.62 17.80
N PHE A 244 -21.36 -6.15 19.01
CA PHE A 244 -20.00 -5.76 19.35
C PHE A 244 -19.06 -6.96 19.52
N GLN A 245 -19.60 -8.16 19.76
CA GLN A 245 -18.81 -9.39 19.75
C GLN A 245 -18.12 -9.64 18.41
N ILE A 246 -18.69 -9.15 17.30
CA ILE A 246 -18.04 -9.21 15.97
C ILE A 246 -16.74 -8.39 15.97
N VAL A 247 -16.74 -7.24 16.62
CA VAL A 247 -15.55 -6.36 16.73
C VAL A 247 -14.51 -6.98 17.65
N LEU A 248 -14.93 -7.49 18.81
CA LEU A 248 -14.03 -8.14 19.77
C LEU A 248 -13.35 -9.39 19.19
N ASN A 249 -14.10 -10.19 18.44
CA ASN A 249 -13.59 -11.37 17.76
C ASN A 249 -12.98 -11.05 16.37
N GLY A 250 -12.61 -9.79 16.12
CA GLY A 250 -12.07 -9.33 14.85
C GLY A 250 -10.77 -10.03 14.42
N ALA A 251 -10.07 -10.69 15.34
CA ALA A 251 -8.89 -11.52 15.04
C ALA A 251 -9.18 -12.61 14.00
N TYR A 252 -10.38 -13.21 14.00
CA TYR A 252 -10.77 -14.24 13.01
C TYR A 252 -10.87 -13.69 11.57
N SER A 253 -11.00 -12.37 11.40
CA SER A 253 -10.91 -11.76 10.07
C SER A 253 -9.53 -12.00 9.45
N VAL A 254 -8.46 -11.99 10.27
CA VAL A 254 -7.09 -12.23 9.82
C VAL A 254 -6.90 -13.69 9.40
N ASP A 255 -7.53 -14.64 10.09
CA ASP A 255 -7.50 -16.06 9.72
C ASP A 255 -8.09 -16.30 8.32
N THR A 256 -9.14 -15.54 7.97
CA THR A 256 -9.72 -15.59 6.62
C THR A 256 -8.69 -15.17 5.56
N PHE A 257 -7.89 -14.14 5.84
CA PHE A 257 -6.80 -13.73 4.94
C PHE A 257 -5.69 -14.78 4.84
N PHE A 258 -5.31 -15.41 5.96
CA PHE A 258 -4.33 -16.48 5.95
C PHE A 258 -4.80 -17.67 5.11
N PHE A 259 -6.05 -18.10 5.32
CA PHE A 259 -6.67 -19.19 4.57
C PHE A 259 -6.72 -18.90 3.07
N ILE A 260 -7.29 -17.74 2.68
CA ILE A 260 -7.38 -17.33 1.26
C ILE A 260 -6.00 -17.27 0.61
N SER A 261 -5.01 -16.77 1.35
CA SER A 261 -3.66 -16.62 0.82
C SER A 261 -2.99 -17.98 0.57
N GLY A 262 -3.12 -18.93 1.50
CA GLY A 262 -2.63 -20.29 1.29
C GLY A 262 -3.36 -20.99 0.15
N PHE A 263 -4.70 -20.88 0.13
CA PHE A 263 -5.54 -21.46 -0.91
C PHE A 263 -5.17 -20.94 -2.31
N LEU A 264 -4.98 -19.63 -2.49
CA LEU A 264 -4.66 -19.07 -3.80
C LEU A 264 -3.27 -19.49 -4.30
N VAL A 265 -2.28 -19.61 -3.41
CA VAL A 265 -0.95 -20.12 -3.75
C VAL A 265 -1.04 -21.54 -4.28
N SER A 266 -1.73 -22.43 -3.56
CA SER A 266 -1.95 -23.81 -3.99
C SER A 266 -2.74 -23.88 -5.31
N PHE A 267 -3.80 -23.08 -5.44
CA PHE A 267 -4.61 -23.02 -6.64
C PHE A 267 -3.79 -22.60 -7.88
N ILE A 268 -2.98 -21.54 -7.77
CA ILE A 268 -2.12 -21.08 -8.86
C ILE A 268 -1.07 -22.13 -9.20
N TYR A 269 -0.49 -22.79 -8.19
CA TYR A 269 0.50 -23.85 -8.39
C TYR A 269 -0.07 -25.01 -9.21
N PHE A 270 -1.17 -25.62 -8.74
CA PHE A 270 -1.81 -26.75 -9.43
C PHE A 270 -2.33 -26.36 -10.82
N ARG A 271 -2.86 -25.15 -10.98
CA ARG A 271 -3.33 -24.66 -12.28
C ARG A 271 -2.18 -24.43 -13.27
N THR A 272 -1.03 -23.95 -12.81
CA THR A 272 0.16 -23.74 -13.64
C THR A 272 0.72 -25.08 -14.13
N ASN A 273 0.65 -26.11 -13.28
CA ASN A 273 1.01 -27.49 -13.64
C ASN A 273 0.02 -28.08 -14.65
N ALA A 274 -1.29 -27.94 -14.40
CA ALA A 274 -2.34 -28.43 -15.30
C ALA A 274 -2.30 -27.79 -16.70
N LYS A 275 -1.82 -26.53 -16.81
CA LYS A 275 -1.63 -25.84 -18.10
C LYS A 275 -0.33 -26.20 -18.83
N GLY A 276 0.47 -27.16 -18.32
CA GLY A 276 1.74 -27.58 -18.94
C GLY A 276 2.82 -26.49 -19.00
N LYS A 277 2.63 -25.37 -18.29
CA LYS A 277 3.59 -24.25 -18.29
C LYS A 277 4.85 -24.58 -17.51
N LEU A 278 4.73 -25.44 -16.49
CA LEU A 278 5.87 -25.92 -15.71
C LEU A 278 6.80 -26.80 -16.56
N GLU A 279 6.25 -27.65 -17.44
CA GLU A 279 7.01 -28.52 -18.33
C GLU A 279 7.90 -27.74 -19.30
N LYS A 280 7.40 -26.61 -19.82
CA LYS A 280 8.17 -25.69 -20.69
C LYS A 280 9.33 -25.01 -19.96
N LEU A 281 9.22 -24.77 -18.66
CA LEU A 281 10.26 -24.17 -17.81
C LEU A 281 11.27 -25.20 -17.28
N THR A 282 10.94 -26.49 -17.36
CA THR A 282 11.67 -27.61 -16.70
C THR A 282 12.39 -28.50 -17.72
N LYS A 283 12.65 -28.01 -18.94
CA LYS A 283 13.46 -28.77 -19.91
C LYS A 283 14.89 -28.94 -19.37
N GLY A 284 15.21 -30.15 -18.89
CA GLY A 284 16.57 -30.56 -18.54
C GLY A 284 16.93 -30.57 -17.05
N VAL A 285 15.97 -30.38 -16.14
CA VAL A 285 16.19 -30.45 -14.67
C VAL A 285 15.25 -31.49 -14.06
N SER A 286 15.63 -32.10 -12.94
CA SER A 286 14.73 -33.02 -12.22
C SER A 286 13.44 -32.28 -11.83
N GLU A 287 12.30 -32.95 -12.02
CA GLU A 287 10.96 -32.39 -11.79
C GLU A 287 10.81 -31.80 -10.38
N PHE A 288 11.43 -32.45 -9.39
CA PHE A 288 11.47 -32.00 -8.00
C PHE A 288 12.25 -30.70 -7.80
N THR A 289 13.43 -30.54 -8.42
CA THR A 289 14.26 -29.34 -8.28
C THR A 289 13.61 -28.13 -8.97
N ALA A 290 13.00 -28.33 -10.13
CA ALA A 290 12.29 -27.26 -10.83
C ALA A 290 11.01 -26.83 -10.09
N GLY A 291 10.24 -27.79 -9.55
CA GLY A 291 9.08 -27.49 -8.71
C GLY A 291 9.45 -26.71 -7.44
N THR A 292 10.57 -27.07 -6.82
CA THR A 292 11.11 -26.38 -5.63
C THR A 292 11.54 -24.95 -5.97
N PHE A 293 12.25 -24.73 -7.07
CA PHE A 293 12.66 -23.39 -7.50
C PHE A 293 11.45 -22.51 -7.83
N HIS A 294 10.44 -23.05 -8.50
CA HIS A 294 9.20 -22.34 -8.80
C HIS A 294 8.43 -21.95 -7.53
N PHE A 295 8.37 -22.84 -6.53
CA PHE A 295 7.78 -22.55 -5.23
C PHE A 295 8.52 -21.41 -4.51
N PHE A 296 9.85 -21.49 -4.38
CA PHE A 296 10.63 -20.42 -3.75
C PHE A 296 10.57 -19.11 -4.53
N GLY A 297 10.48 -19.16 -5.86
CA GLY A 297 10.26 -17.98 -6.69
C GLY A 297 8.91 -17.30 -6.40
N LEU A 298 7.84 -18.08 -6.27
CA LEU A 298 6.50 -17.56 -5.94
C LEU A 298 6.41 -17.02 -4.51
N VAL A 299 7.06 -17.70 -3.55
CA VAL A 299 7.20 -17.23 -2.16
C VAL A 299 8.02 -15.94 -2.11
N GLY A 300 9.17 -15.88 -2.79
CA GLY A 300 10.03 -14.71 -2.86
C GLY A 300 9.34 -13.50 -3.51
N TYR A 301 8.63 -13.71 -4.61
CA TYR A 301 7.82 -12.66 -5.24
C TYR A 301 6.75 -12.13 -4.28
N ARG A 302 6.06 -13.03 -3.55
CA ARG A 302 5.07 -12.65 -2.55
C ARG A 302 5.70 -11.87 -1.39
N PHE A 303 6.87 -12.31 -0.91
CA PHE A 303 7.61 -11.64 0.15
C PHE A 303 7.97 -10.21 -0.26
N VAL A 304 8.60 -10.01 -1.43
CA VAL A 304 8.96 -8.66 -1.91
C VAL A 304 7.72 -7.79 -2.11
N ARG A 305 6.65 -8.35 -2.70
CA ARG A 305 5.40 -7.62 -2.95
C ARG A 305 4.72 -7.13 -1.67
N LEU A 306 4.73 -7.91 -0.59
CA LEU A 306 4.08 -7.55 0.67
C LEU A 306 4.99 -6.72 1.59
N THR A 307 6.29 -7.02 1.60
CA THR A 307 7.25 -6.38 2.50
C THR A 307 7.49 -4.92 2.12
N ALA A 308 7.53 -4.60 0.81
CA ALA A 308 7.74 -3.22 0.35
C ALA A 308 6.69 -2.22 0.89
N PRO A 309 5.36 -2.44 0.71
CA PRO A 309 4.36 -1.54 1.29
C PRO A 309 4.31 -1.62 2.81
N TYR A 310 4.60 -2.78 3.41
CA TYR A 310 4.63 -2.95 4.86
C TYR A 310 5.71 -2.07 5.52
N LEU A 311 6.93 -2.08 4.99
CA LEU A 311 8.02 -1.25 5.50
C LEU A 311 7.77 0.25 5.35
N TYR A 312 7.16 0.64 4.22
CA TYR A 312 6.75 2.02 4.03
C TYR A 312 5.74 2.46 5.10
N VAL A 313 4.70 1.66 5.36
CA VAL A 313 3.70 1.96 6.38
C VAL A 313 4.31 1.96 7.78
N LEU A 314 5.21 1.03 8.10
CA LEU A 314 5.93 1.02 9.38
C LEU A 314 6.71 2.32 9.62
N GLY A 315 7.44 2.79 8.62
CA GLY A 315 8.16 4.06 8.73
C GLY A 315 7.20 5.25 8.91
N VAL A 316 6.07 5.26 8.19
CA VAL A 316 5.04 6.30 8.36
C VAL A 316 4.49 6.29 9.78
N VAL A 317 4.15 5.11 10.32
CA VAL A 317 3.66 4.97 11.70
C VAL A 317 4.70 5.45 12.70
N GLU A 318 5.98 5.08 12.54
CA GLU A 318 7.06 5.55 13.43
C GLU A 318 7.12 7.08 13.49
N VAL A 319 7.14 7.75 12.33
CA VAL A 319 7.22 9.21 12.25
C VAL A 319 5.96 9.88 12.80
N VAL A 320 4.78 9.34 12.47
CA VAL A 320 3.50 9.88 12.96
C VAL A 320 3.42 9.72 14.48
N MET A 321 3.82 8.58 15.04
CA MET A 321 3.80 8.36 16.48
C MET A 321 4.79 9.25 17.22
N ARG A 322 6.00 9.48 16.68
CA ARG A 322 6.93 10.51 17.20
C ARG A 322 6.33 11.89 17.19
N TYR A 323 5.71 12.28 16.08
CA TYR A 323 5.07 13.58 15.96
C TYR A 323 3.93 13.76 16.97
N LEU A 324 3.09 12.73 17.13
CA LEU A 324 1.99 12.73 18.10
C LEU A 324 2.51 12.76 19.54
N GLU A 325 3.53 12.00 19.89
CA GLU A 325 4.11 12.02 21.23
C GLU A 325 4.57 13.43 21.64
N GLN A 326 5.19 14.16 20.70
CA GLN A 326 5.79 15.47 20.97
C GLN A 326 4.79 16.64 20.86
N ASN A 327 3.77 16.54 19.99
CA ASN A 327 2.84 17.65 19.71
C ASN A 327 1.41 17.41 20.20
N SER A 328 1.02 16.17 20.48
CA SER A 328 -0.34 15.85 20.93
C SER A 328 -0.47 15.96 22.44
N VAL A 329 -1.66 16.34 22.90
CA VAL A 329 -2.09 16.28 24.31
C VAL A 329 -2.38 14.84 24.76
N PHE A 330 -2.57 13.92 23.81
CA PHE A 330 -2.74 12.50 24.08
C PHE A 330 -1.43 11.74 23.96
N GLU A 331 -1.25 10.71 24.79
CA GLU A 331 -0.13 9.77 24.68
C GLU A 331 -0.51 8.71 23.65
N PRO A 332 0.40 8.34 22.71
CA PRO A 332 0.11 7.28 21.77
C PRO A 332 -0.22 5.96 22.49
N PRO A 333 -1.11 5.11 21.94
CA PRO A 333 -1.51 3.84 22.54
C PRO A 333 -0.34 2.89 22.74
N THR A 334 0.67 2.97 21.87
CA THR A 334 1.83 2.10 21.76
C THR A 334 3.11 2.93 21.65
N GLN A 335 4.22 2.38 22.12
CA GLN A 335 5.53 3.05 22.12
C GLN A 335 6.35 2.74 20.85
N ASP A 336 5.69 2.77 19.70
CA ASP A 336 6.29 2.38 18.41
C ASP A 336 7.49 3.28 18.05
N HIS A 337 7.47 4.54 18.48
CA HIS A 337 8.56 5.49 18.29
C HIS A 337 9.88 5.11 19.01
N VAL A 338 9.79 4.31 20.09
CA VAL A 338 10.94 3.79 20.86
C VAL A 338 11.34 2.39 20.39
N ASN A 339 10.34 1.53 20.15
CA ASN A 339 10.57 0.11 19.86
C ASN A 339 11.03 -0.11 18.40
N CYS A 340 10.43 0.60 17.44
CA CYS A 340 10.73 0.39 16.02
C CYS A 340 12.21 0.62 15.67
N PRO A 341 12.90 1.69 16.12
CA PRO A 341 14.33 1.87 15.85
C PRO A 341 15.23 0.74 16.36
N LYS A 342 14.84 0.10 17.47
CA LYS A 342 15.61 -0.97 18.10
C LYS A 342 15.37 -2.32 17.43
N TYR A 343 14.15 -2.55 16.94
CA TYR A 343 13.68 -3.88 16.55
C TYR A 343 13.07 -3.96 15.14
N TRP A 344 13.25 -2.95 14.28
CA TRP A 344 12.71 -2.90 12.91
C TRP A 344 13.01 -4.16 12.07
N TRP A 345 14.17 -4.76 12.24
CA TRP A 345 14.58 -5.97 11.52
C TRP A 345 13.68 -7.19 11.84
N ARG A 346 13.09 -7.24 13.05
CA ARG A 346 12.14 -8.30 13.45
C ARG A 346 10.86 -8.20 12.64
N ASN A 347 10.43 -6.98 12.33
CA ASN A 347 9.27 -6.73 11.47
C ASN A 347 9.52 -7.18 10.03
N ILE A 348 10.73 -6.96 9.47
CA ILE A 348 11.09 -7.44 8.12
C ILE A 348 11.01 -8.96 8.01
N LEU A 349 11.45 -9.66 9.05
CA LEU A 349 11.45 -11.12 9.07
C LEU A 349 10.10 -11.72 9.48
N TYR A 350 9.09 -10.89 9.82
CA TYR A 350 7.79 -11.34 10.36
C TYR A 350 7.90 -12.24 11.61
N ILE A 351 8.91 -12.00 12.45
CA ILE A 351 9.16 -12.78 13.68
C ILE A 351 8.83 -12.01 14.96
N ASN A 352 8.12 -10.88 14.84
CA ASN A 352 7.75 -10.03 15.96
C ASN A 352 6.96 -10.78 17.04
N THR A 353 6.16 -11.78 16.64
CA THR A 353 5.35 -12.62 17.55
C THR A 353 6.15 -13.59 18.42
N LEU A 354 7.44 -13.81 18.13
CA LEU A 354 8.32 -14.68 18.93
C LEU A 354 8.92 -13.97 20.15
N PHE A 355 8.72 -12.65 20.26
CA PHE A 355 9.31 -11.82 21.31
C PHE A 355 8.24 -11.31 22.28
N PRO A 356 8.62 -10.85 23.49
CA PRO A 356 7.70 -10.28 24.46
C PRO A 356 6.98 -9.04 23.93
N VAL A 357 5.74 -8.83 24.38
CA VAL A 357 4.87 -7.72 23.92
C VAL A 357 5.46 -6.36 24.24
N GLU A 358 6.25 -6.23 25.31
CA GLU A 358 6.91 -4.97 25.67
C GLU A 358 7.98 -4.54 24.65
N GLN A 359 8.44 -5.48 23.81
CA GLN A 359 9.44 -5.27 22.75
C GLN A 359 8.85 -5.26 21.34
N MET A 360 7.53 -5.43 21.22
CA MET A 360 6.81 -5.24 19.96
C MET A 360 6.54 -3.75 19.76
#